data_AF-A0A947Z475-F1
#
_entry.id   AF-A0A947Z475-F1
#
_cell.length_a   1.000
_cell.length_b   1.000
_cell.length_c   1.000
_cell.angle_alpha   90.00
_cell.angle_beta   90.00
_cell.angle_gamma   90.00
#
_symmetry.space_group_name_H-M   'P 1'
#
loop_
_entity.id
_entity.type
_entity.pdbx_description
1 polymer ?
#
loop_
_entity_poly.entity_id
_entity_poly.type
_entity_poly.pdbx_seq_one_letter_code
_entity_poly.pdbx_strand_id
1 'polypeptide(L)'
;MTPEKKLQAASLAATCANCHGTNGKGVEGSAVTGLANLSVEYIKTNMIWFKTGQRPATVMHQLSKGYTDEQIDIIANYLGKKD
;
A
#
# COMPACT_ATOMS: atom_id res chain seq x y z
N MET A 1 9.30 5.49 -16.46
CA MET A 1 8.18 6.22 -15.81
C MET A 1 8.43 7.71 -15.95
N THR A 2 7.46 8.48 -16.45
CA THR A 2 7.57 9.94 -16.63
C THR A 2 7.58 10.65 -15.27
N PRO A 3 8.01 11.93 -15.19
CA PRO A 3 7.98 12.70 -13.94
C PRO A 3 6.59 12.76 -13.30
N GLU A 4 5.54 12.90 -14.10
CA GLU A 4 4.15 12.99 -13.64
C GLU A 4 3.72 11.68 -12.98
N LYS A 5 4.06 10.54 -13.59
CA LYS A 5 3.77 9.22 -13.01
C LYS A 5 4.54 8.95 -11.72
N LYS A 6 5.77 9.48 -11.59
CA LYS A 6 6.53 9.40 -10.32
C LYS A 6 5.85 10.21 -9.22
N LEU A 7 5.41 11.43 -9.53
CA LEU A 7 4.68 12.28 -8.59
C LEU A 7 3.35 11.64 -8.16
N GLN A 8 2.61 11.07 -9.10
CA GLN A 8 1.37 10.35 -8.83
C GLN A 8 1.61 9.17 -7.88
N ALA A 9 2.62 8.34 -8.14
CA ALA A 9 2.95 7.20 -7.28
C ALA A 9 3.32 7.64 -5.85
N ALA A 10 4.15 8.69 -5.73
CA ALA A 10 4.52 9.25 -4.44
C ALA A 10 3.31 9.81 -3.69
N SER A 11 2.40 10.50 -4.38
CA SER A 11 1.17 11.05 -3.80
C SER A 11 0.23 9.96 -3.29
N LEU A 12 0.00 8.91 -4.07
CA LEU A 12 -0.82 7.76 -3.68
C LEU A 12 -0.24 7.04 -2.45
N ALA A 13 1.08 6.85 -2.40
CA ALA A 13 1.75 6.18 -1.30
C ALA A 13 1.87 7.03 -0.03
N ALA A 14 1.85 8.35 -0.14
CA ALA A 14 2.00 9.26 0.99
C ALA A 14 0.89 9.08 2.05
N THR A 15 -0.34 8.78 1.62
CA THR A 15 -1.47 8.56 2.54
C THR A 15 -1.28 7.32 3.43
N CYS A 16 -0.52 6.33 2.95
CA CYS A 16 -0.24 5.10 3.68
C CYS A 16 0.68 5.32 4.89
N ALA A 17 1.53 6.35 4.83
CA ALA A 17 2.54 6.62 5.85
C ALA A 17 1.94 6.98 7.22
N ASN A 18 0.71 7.50 7.24
CA ASN A 18 -0.01 7.85 8.46
C ASN A 18 -0.21 6.65 9.42
N CYS A 19 -0.25 5.43 8.88
CA CYS A 19 -0.42 4.21 9.69
C CYS A 19 0.76 3.25 9.52
N HIS A 20 1.29 3.09 8.30
CA HIS A 20 2.35 2.13 8.00
C HIS A 20 3.77 2.72 8.12
N GLY A 21 3.89 3.95 8.62
CA GLY A 21 5.16 4.67 8.79
C GLY A 21 5.73 5.22 7.48
N THR A 22 6.66 6.16 7.60
CA THR A 22 7.32 6.81 6.45
C THR A 22 8.00 5.76 5.56
N ASN A 23 7.72 5.82 4.25
CA ASN A 23 8.16 4.83 3.27
C ASN A 23 7.79 3.37 3.63
N GLY A 24 6.71 3.17 4.38
CA GLY A 24 6.25 1.85 4.81
C GLY A 24 7.12 1.19 5.88
N LYS A 25 8.07 1.89 6.53
CA LYS A 25 9.01 1.26 7.48
C LYS A 25 8.39 0.85 8.82
N GLY A 26 7.10 1.09 9.03
CA GLY A 26 6.45 0.87 10.32
C GLY A 26 7.03 1.76 11.42
N VAL A 27 6.38 1.76 12.57
CA VAL A 27 6.90 2.37 13.80
C VAL A 27 7.06 1.24 14.81
N GLU A 28 8.19 1.19 15.49
CA GLU A 28 8.46 0.17 16.50
C GLU A 28 7.39 0.21 17.61
N GLY A 29 6.87 -0.95 17.99
CA GLY A 29 5.77 -1.07 18.96
C GLY A 29 4.37 -0.74 18.42
N SER A 30 4.24 -0.32 17.15
CA SER A 30 2.92 -0.14 16.52
C SER A 30 2.23 -1.47 16.24
N ALA A 31 0.92 -1.52 16.47
CA ALA A 31 0.08 -2.63 16.03
C ALA A 31 -0.09 -2.70 14.50
N VAL A 32 0.25 -1.63 13.78
CA VAL A 32 0.17 -1.57 12.32
C VAL A 32 1.47 -2.09 11.70
N THR A 33 1.35 -3.10 10.84
CA THR A 33 2.48 -3.74 10.17
C THR A 33 3.19 -2.80 9.20
N GLY A 34 4.53 -2.78 9.22
CA GLY A 34 5.33 -2.12 8.19
C GLY A 34 5.27 -2.83 6.84
N LEU A 35 5.26 -2.07 5.75
CA LEU A 35 5.14 -2.55 4.38
C LEU A 35 6.48 -2.69 3.65
N ALA A 36 7.53 -1.98 4.08
CA ALA A 36 8.79 -1.84 3.35
C ALA A 36 9.55 -3.16 3.10
N ASN A 37 9.24 -4.21 3.86
CA ASN A 37 9.88 -5.53 3.73
C ASN A 37 8.99 -6.57 3.04
N LEU A 38 7.76 -6.20 2.68
CA LEU A 38 6.83 -7.08 1.98
C LEU A 38 7.07 -6.98 0.48
N SER A 39 6.91 -8.09 -0.24
CA SER A 39 7.03 -8.06 -1.70
C SER A 39 5.92 -7.24 -2.34
N VAL A 40 6.18 -6.69 -3.52
CA VAL A 40 5.18 -6.00 -4.34
C VAL A 40 3.93 -6.86 -4.51
N GLU A 41 4.09 -8.14 -4.84
CA GLU A 41 2.98 -9.07 -5.06
C GLU A 41 2.16 -9.31 -3.80
N TYR A 42 2.82 -9.40 -2.64
CA TYR A 42 2.13 -9.55 -1.36
C TYR A 42 1.26 -8.33 -1.06
N ILE A 43 1.79 -7.12 -1.25
CA ILE A 43 1.02 -5.88 -1.02
C ILE A 43 -0.16 -5.79 -1.97
N LYS A 44 0.06 -6.03 -3.27
CA LYS A 44 -0.97 -6.01 -4.31
C LYS A 44 -2.10 -6.99 -3.98
N THR A 45 -1.76 -8.25 -3.73
CA THR A 45 -2.73 -9.31 -3.43
C THR A 45 -3.59 -8.93 -2.22
N ASN A 46 -2.97 -8.42 -1.15
CA ASN A 46 -3.71 -8.06 0.04
C ASN A 46 -4.61 -6.84 -0.15
N MET A 47 -4.18 -5.84 -0.91
CA MET A 47 -5.04 -4.71 -1.28
C MET A 47 -6.29 -5.16 -2.04
N ILE A 48 -6.14 -6.09 -3.00
CA ILE A 48 -7.26 -6.67 -3.74
C ILE A 48 -8.17 -7.50 -2.82
N TRP A 49 -7.60 -8.30 -1.92
CA TRP A 49 -8.38 -9.08 -0.97
C TRP A 49 -9.14 -8.22 0.05
N PHE A 50 -8.55 -7.10 0.50
CA PHE A 50 -9.27 -6.13 1.34
C PHE A 50 -10.39 -5.45 0.55
N LYS A 51 -10.14 -5.08 -0.71
CA LYS A 51 -11.13 -4.42 -1.57
C LYS A 51 -12.35 -5.31 -1.83
N THR A 52 -12.11 -6.60 -2.08
CA THR A 52 -13.14 -7.60 -2.39
C THR A 52 -13.75 -8.27 -1.16
N GLY A 53 -13.18 -8.05 0.02
CA GLY A 53 -13.65 -8.67 1.26
C GLY A 53 -13.15 -10.12 1.49
N GLN A 54 -12.26 -10.62 0.64
CA GLN A 54 -11.67 -11.96 0.76
C GLN A 54 -10.75 -12.11 1.98
N ARG A 55 -10.12 -11.00 2.41
CA ARG A 55 -9.30 -10.97 3.63
C ARG A 55 -9.93 -10.04 4.66
N PRO A 56 -10.15 -10.47 5.92
CA PRO A 56 -10.67 -9.60 6.96
C PRO A 56 -9.69 -8.45 7.26
N ALA A 57 -10.24 -7.27 7.48
CA ALA A 57 -9.51 -6.09 7.90
C ALA A 57 -10.33 -5.23 8.86
N THR A 58 -9.64 -4.35 9.59
CA THR A 58 -10.27 -3.28 10.34
C THR A 58 -10.63 -2.14 9.39
N VAL A 59 -9.69 -1.24 9.10
CA VAL A 59 -9.92 -0.04 8.27
C VAL A 59 -9.63 -0.28 6.78
N MET A 60 -8.79 -1.27 6.45
CA MET A 60 -8.30 -1.43 5.07
C MET A 60 -9.40 -1.78 4.06
N HIS A 61 -10.54 -2.34 4.48
CA HIS A 61 -11.70 -2.51 3.59
C HIS A 61 -12.18 -1.19 3.00
N GLN A 62 -12.22 -0.13 3.80
CA GLN A 62 -12.72 1.17 3.35
C GLN A 62 -11.67 1.88 2.50
N LEU A 63 -10.39 1.81 2.90
CA LEU A 63 -9.29 2.44 2.17
C LEU A 63 -9.07 1.80 0.80
N SER A 64 -9.02 0.46 0.73
CA SER A 64 -8.75 -0.26 -0.52
C SER A 64 -9.84 -0.07 -1.59
N LYS A 65 -11.10 0.15 -1.19
CA LYS A 65 -12.20 0.47 -2.12
C LYS A 65 -12.06 1.83 -2.80
N GLY A 66 -11.31 2.76 -2.20
CA GLY A 66 -11.05 4.08 -2.77
C GLY A 66 -10.04 4.07 -3.93
N TYR A 67 -9.39 2.94 -4.21
CA TYR A 67 -8.38 2.83 -5.24
C TYR A 67 -8.84 1.95 -6.42
N THR A 68 -8.48 2.36 -7.63
CA THR A 68 -8.56 1.49 -8.81
C THR A 68 -7.50 0.38 -8.75
N ASP A 69 -7.67 -0.68 -9.53
CA ASP A 69 -6.69 -1.79 -9.54
C ASP A 69 -5.33 -1.31 -10.07
N GLU A 70 -5.33 -0.38 -11.03
CA GLU A 70 -4.11 0.29 -11.51
C GLU A 70 -3.43 1.11 -10.40
N GLN A 71 -4.20 1.82 -9.58
CA GLN A 71 -3.64 2.56 -8.43
C GLN A 71 -3.10 1.62 -7.36
N ILE A 72 -3.75 0.47 -7.12
CA ILE A 72 -3.24 -0.58 -6.23
C ILE A 72 -1.89 -1.09 -6.74
N ASP A 73 -1.76 -1.33 -8.04
CA ASP A 73 -0.50 -1.74 -8.65
C ASP A 73 0.59 -0.68 -8.47
N ILE A 74 0.27 0.60 -8.66
CA ILE A 74 1.20 1.70 -8.45
C ILE A 74 1.65 1.76 -6.98
N ILE A 75 0.71 1.67 -6.02
CA ILE A 75 1.00 1.70 -4.58
C ILE A 75 1.89 0.52 -4.19
N ALA A 76 1.55 -0.70 -4.62
CA ALA A 76 2.30 -1.90 -4.33
C ALA A 76 3.73 -1.83 -4.87
N ASN A 77 3.91 -1.35 -6.10
CA ASN A 77 5.24 -1.16 -6.71
C ASN A 77 6.07 -0.07 -6.02
N TYR A 78 5.41 0.94 -5.44
CA TYR A 78 6.09 2.03 -4.76
C TYR A 78 6.55 1.63 -3.35
N LEU A 79 5.70 0.94 -2.58
CA LEU A 79 5.95 0.60 -1.18
C LEU A 79 6.63 -0.76 -0.99
N GLY A 80 6.41 -1.69 -1.92
CA GLY A 80 6.90 -3.05 -1.84
C GLY A 80 8.39 -3.16 -2.10
N LYS A 81 9.01 -4.13 -1.44
CA LYS A 81 10.35 -4.60 -1.77
C LYS A 81 10.31 -5.21 -3.17
N LYS A 82 11.20 -4.71 -4.02
CA LYS A 82 11.51 -5.31 -5.33
C LYS A 82 12.50 -6.44 -5.09
N ASP A 83 12.28 -7.56 -5.75
CA ASP A 83 13.24 -8.68 -5.76
C ASP A 83 14.55 -8.27 -6.45
#